data_AF-A0A524P950-F1
#
_entry.id   AF-A0A524P950-F1
#
_cell.length_a   1.000
_cell.length_b   1.000
_cell.length_c   1.000
_cell.angle_alpha   90.00
_cell.angle_beta   90.00
_cell.angle_gamma   90.00
#
_symmetry.space_group_name_H-M   'P 1'
#
loop_
_entity.id
_entity.type
_entity.pdbx_description
1 polymer ?
#
loop_
_entity_poly.entity_id
_entity_poly.type
_entity_poly.pdbx_seq_one_letter_code
_entity_poly.pdbx_strand_id
1 'polypeptide(L)'
;MARTSVSRKSQRLATVFEFLPFLVRRVLGWRIGPRGMLLSRTSPNGALTVVHRLRDGCSGEIVERRIAQLRPGRNDYQLFWKKGNGRWTAYYDERGDTFVGSLADCLREVSRDPFSCYWS
;
A
#
# COMPACT_ATOMS: atom_id res chain seq x y z
N MET A 1 -32.51 -20.19 15.08
CA MET A 1 -31.18 -20.52 14.54
C MET A 1 -30.60 -19.29 13.85
N ALA A 2 -29.80 -18.48 14.56
CA ALA A 2 -29.20 -17.26 14.01
C ALA A 2 -27.69 -17.30 14.25
N ARG A 3 -26.94 -17.99 13.39
CA ARG A 3 -25.47 -18.13 13.52
C ARG A 3 -24.79 -18.40 12.17
N THR A 4 -25.07 -17.60 11.14
CA THR A 4 -24.44 -17.81 9.82
C THR A 4 -23.97 -16.56 9.09
N SER A 5 -24.32 -15.33 9.52
CA SER A 5 -23.88 -14.12 8.79
C SER A 5 -22.47 -13.64 9.18
N VAL A 6 -22.05 -13.86 10.43
CA VAL A 6 -20.74 -13.39 10.93
C VAL A 6 -19.57 -14.19 10.32
N SER A 7 -19.78 -15.48 10.03
CA SER A 7 -18.74 -16.38 9.51
C SER A 7 -18.28 -16.03 8.08
N ARG A 8 -19.20 -15.67 7.18
CA ARG A 8 -18.86 -15.33 5.78
C ARG A 8 -18.13 -14.00 5.64
N LYS A 9 -18.43 -12.99 6.47
CA LYS A 9 -17.74 -11.69 6.44
C LYS A 9 -16.29 -11.83 6.92
N SER A 10 -16.06 -12.55 8.03
CA SER A 10 -14.71 -12.78 8.54
C SER A 10 -13.85 -13.64 7.62
N GLN A 11 -14.44 -14.66 6.97
CA GLN A 11 -13.73 -15.47 5.97
C GLN A 11 -13.32 -14.64 4.75
N ARG A 12 -14.22 -13.81 4.19
CA ARG A 12 -13.88 -12.91 3.05
C ARG A 12 -12.78 -11.92 3.40
N LEU A 13 -12.80 -11.35 4.60
CA LEU A 13 -11.75 -10.43 5.05
C LEU A 13 -10.40 -11.15 5.15
N ALA A 14 -10.37 -12.37 5.70
CA ALA A 14 -9.14 -13.17 5.79
C ALA A 14 -8.55 -13.48 4.40
N THR A 15 -9.38 -13.85 3.41
CA THR A 15 -8.89 -14.14 2.05
C THR A 15 -8.37 -12.90 1.33
N VAL A 16 -8.97 -11.73 1.55
CA VAL A 16 -8.49 -10.46 0.99
C VAL A 16 -7.14 -10.07 1.59
N PHE A 17 -6.93 -10.30 2.90
CA PHE A 17 -5.65 -10.04 3.56
C PHE A 17 -4.53 -10.96 3.10
N GLU A 18 -4.82 -12.23 2.78
CA GLU A 18 -3.83 -13.14 2.21
C GLU A 18 -3.45 -12.81 0.77
N PHE A 19 -4.37 -12.25 -0.02
CA PHE A 19 -4.12 -11.91 -1.44
C PHE A 19 -3.42 -10.55 -1.62
N LEU A 20 -3.52 -9.66 -0.64
CA LEU A 20 -2.95 -8.31 -0.67
C LEU A 20 -1.44 -8.28 -0.93
N PRO A 21 -0.58 -9.06 -0.24
CA PRO A 21 0.85 -9.12 -0.52
C PRO A 21 1.16 -9.54 -1.96
N PHE A 22 0.40 -10.50 -2.49
CA PHE A 22 0.56 -10.97 -3.86
C PHE A 22 0.18 -9.89 -4.88
N LEU A 23 -0.94 -9.21 -4.68
CA LEU A 23 -1.39 -8.11 -5.53
C LEU A 23 -0.36 -6.97 -5.55
N VAL A 24 0.11 -6.55 -4.37
CA VAL A 24 1.13 -5.50 -4.22
C VAL A 24 2.40 -5.89 -4.96
N ARG A 25 2.90 -7.12 -4.77
CA ARG A 25 4.09 -7.61 -5.46
C ARG A 25 3.89 -7.71 -6.97
N ARG A 26 2.71 -8.11 -7.44
CA ARG A 26 2.40 -8.20 -8.88
C ARG A 26 2.42 -6.83 -9.56
N VAL A 27 1.83 -5.81 -8.92
CA VAL A 27 1.70 -4.47 -9.53
C VAL A 27 2.99 -3.67 -9.40
N LEU A 28 3.65 -3.73 -8.24
CA LEU A 28 4.79 -2.88 -7.91
C LEU A 28 6.14 -3.60 -7.99
N GLY A 29 6.15 -4.91 -8.22
CA GLY A 29 7.35 -5.76 -8.17
C GLY A 29 8.50 -5.29 -9.05
N TRP A 30 8.18 -4.71 -10.20
CA TRP A 30 9.15 -4.23 -11.17
C TRP A 30 9.89 -2.96 -10.71
N ARG A 31 9.38 -2.22 -9.72
CA ARG A 31 10.00 -1.00 -9.14
C ARG A 31 11.04 -1.29 -8.05
N ILE A 32 11.06 -2.51 -7.53
CA ILE A 32 11.82 -2.88 -6.32
C ILE A 32 13.33 -2.97 -6.56
N GLY A 33 13.74 -3.20 -7.81
CA GLY A 33 15.13 -3.53 -8.15
C GLY A 33 15.58 -4.87 -7.53
N PRO A 34 16.85 -5.27 -7.75
CA PRO A 34 17.35 -6.60 -7.36
C PRO A 34 17.56 -6.80 -5.86
N ARG A 35 17.57 -5.71 -5.06
CA ARG A 35 17.93 -5.73 -3.63
C ARG A 35 16.78 -5.39 -2.69
N GLY A 36 15.60 -5.16 -3.23
CA GLY A 36 14.42 -4.81 -2.45
C GLY A 36 13.43 -5.97 -2.33
N MET A 37 12.48 -5.79 -1.44
CA MET A 37 11.28 -6.62 -1.28
C MET A 37 10.12 -5.70 -0.91
N LEU A 38 8.93 -6.00 -1.44
CA LEU A 38 7.71 -5.33 -1.01
C LEU A 38 6.98 -6.16 0.03
N LEU A 39 6.59 -5.47 1.09
CA LEU A 39 5.72 -5.97 2.12
C LEU A 39 4.45 -5.13 2.14
N SER A 40 3.33 -5.76 2.47
CA SER A 40 2.09 -5.07 2.75
C SER A 40 1.71 -5.32 4.21
N ARG A 41 1.47 -4.26 4.97
CA ARG A 41 1.03 -4.33 6.36
C ARG A 41 -0.35 -3.73 6.48
N THR A 42 -1.32 -4.49 6.95
CA THR A 42 -2.65 -3.94 7.27
C THR A 42 -2.72 -3.62 8.76
N SER A 43 -3.18 -2.41 9.09
CA SER A 43 -3.47 -2.03 10.47
C SER A 43 -4.92 -2.40 10.88
N PRO A 44 -5.23 -2.42 12.20
CA PRO A 44 -6.56 -2.78 12.70
C PRO A 44 -7.71 -1.89 12.18
N ASN A 45 -7.40 -0.65 11.80
CA ASN A 45 -8.34 0.28 11.16
C ASN A 45 -8.55 0.02 9.66
N GLY A 46 -7.99 -1.08 9.13
CA GLY A 46 -8.10 -1.46 7.71
C GLY A 46 -7.15 -0.71 6.77
N ALA A 47 -6.30 0.19 7.25
CA ALA A 47 -5.33 0.87 6.38
C ALA A 47 -4.23 -0.09 5.92
N LEU A 48 -3.97 -0.12 4.62
CA LEU A 48 -2.92 -0.90 4.00
C LEU A 48 -1.68 -0.02 3.85
N THR A 49 -0.56 -0.43 4.42
CA THR A 49 0.73 0.24 4.26
C THR A 49 1.62 -0.59 3.35
N VAL A 50 2.08 0.01 2.24
CA VAL A 50 3.08 -0.56 1.34
C VAL A 50 4.45 -0.20 1.88
N VAL A 51 5.28 -1.22 2.10
CA VAL A 51 6.62 -1.09 2.66
C VAL A 51 7.64 -1.65 1.68
N HIS A 52 8.60 -0.83 1.30
CA HIS A 52 9.77 -1.24 0.55
C HIS A 52 10.91 -1.55 1.53
N ARG A 53 11.22 -2.84 1.68
CA ARG A 53 12.34 -3.34 2.48
C ARG A 53 13.52 -3.56 1.55
N LEU A 54 14.59 -2.80 1.68
CA LEU A 54 15.77 -2.93 0.83
C LEU A 54 17.05 -3.01 1.64
N ARG A 55 18.08 -3.63 1.05
CA ARG A 55 19.43 -3.54 1.58
C ARG A 55 20.08 -2.24 1.11
N ASP A 56 20.41 -1.37 2.06
CA ASP A 56 21.11 -0.12 1.77
C ASP A 56 22.48 -0.40 1.14
N GLY A 57 22.81 0.36 0.10
CA GLY A 57 24.05 0.17 -0.66
C GLY A 57 25.29 0.65 0.07
N CYS A 58 25.14 1.63 0.96
CA CYS A 58 26.23 2.25 1.70
C CYS A 58 26.53 1.51 3.01
N SER A 59 25.51 1.32 3.85
CA SER A 59 25.65 0.66 5.16
C SER A 59 25.54 -0.86 5.11
N GLY A 60 24.94 -1.41 4.05
CA GLY A 60 24.60 -2.84 3.97
C GLY A 60 23.46 -3.27 4.89
N GLU A 61 22.87 -2.34 5.64
CA GLU A 61 21.76 -2.58 6.56
C GLU A 61 20.44 -2.81 5.81
N ILE A 62 19.50 -3.50 6.48
CA ILE A 62 18.15 -3.68 5.94
C ILE A 62 17.28 -2.52 6.41
N VAL A 63 16.84 -1.70 5.47
CA VAL A 63 15.99 -0.53 5.72
C VAL A 63 14.57 -0.81 5.28
N GLU A 64 13.59 -0.49 6.14
CA GLU A 64 12.17 -0.54 5.81
C GLU A 64 11.62 0.86 5.55
N ARG A 65 11.31 1.16 4.29
CA ARG A 65 10.70 2.42 3.87
C ARG A 65 9.20 2.22 3.69
N ARG A 66 8.39 2.97 4.45
CA ARG A 66 6.93 2.99 4.28
C ARG A 66 6.61 4.00 3.18
N ILE A 67 6.30 3.51 1.99
CA ILE A 67 6.24 4.35 0.78
C ILE A 67 4.84 4.91 0.53
N ALA A 68 3.81 4.09 0.75
CA ALA A 68 2.41 4.47 0.55
C ALA A 68 1.52 3.87 1.64
N GLN A 69 0.41 4.54 1.90
CA GLN A 69 -0.66 4.08 2.77
C GLN A 69 -2.01 4.30 2.08
N LEU A 70 -2.81 3.25 1.98
CA LEU A 70 -4.16 3.29 1.43
C LEU A 70 -5.10 3.22 2.62
N ARG A 71 -5.88 4.27 2.84
CA ARG A 71 -6.84 4.34 3.94
C ARG A 71 -8.24 4.00 3.43
N PRO A 72 -8.95 3.06 4.07
CA PRO A 72 -10.28 2.69 3.63
C PRO A 72 -11.26 3.84 3.86
N GLY A 73 -12.03 4.16 2.83
CA GLY A 73 -13.24 4.96 2.91
C GLY A 73 -14.49 4.07 2.99
N ARG A 74 -15.60 4.52 2.41
CA ARG A 74 -16.88 3.78 2.50
C ARG A 74 -16.90 2.57 1.56
N ASN A 75 -16.40 2.74 0.34
CA ASN A 75 -16.29 1.71 -0.70
C ASN A 75 -14.96 1.79 -1.49
N ASP A 76 -14.08 2.70 -1.09
CA ASP A 76 -12.89 3.12 -1.83
C ASP A 76 -11.67 3.21 -0.90
N TYR A 77 -10.52 3.51 -1.48
CA TYR A 77 -9.29 3.81 -0.76
C TYR A 77 -8.82 5.21 -1.13
N GLN A 78 -8.45 5.98 -0.13
CA GLN A 78 -7.74 7.22 -0.31
C GLN A 78 -6.23 6.96 -0.21
N LEU A 79 -5.46 7.48 -1.17
CA LEU A 79 -4.02 7.27 -1.25
C LEU A 79 -3.26 8.33 -0.45
N PHE A 80 -2.31 7.87 0.37
CA PHE A 80 -1.39 8.69 1.14
C PHE A 80 0.05 8.27 0.86
N TRP A 81 0.95 9.24 0.81
CA TRP A 81 2.39 9.01 0.70
C TRP A 81 3.13 9.52 1.93
N LYS A 82 4.31 8.97 2.18
CA LYS A 82 5.14 9.40 3.29
C LYS A 82 6.12 10.45 2.80
N LYS A 83 6.01 11.68 3.34
CA LYS A 83 7.00 12.73 3.07
C LYS A 83 8.32 12.44 3.77
N GLY A 84 9.40 13.08 3.33
CA GLY A 84 10.72 12.99 3.97
C GLY A 84 10.75 13.38 5.45
N ASN A 85 9.78 14.18 5.91
CA ASN A 85 9.59 14.51 7.34
C ASN A 85 8.87 13.43 8.16
N GLY A 86 8.59 12.27 7.57
CA GLY A 86 7.95 11.13 8.21
C GLY A 86 6.43 11.19 8.32
N ARG A 87 5.78 12.29 7.91
CA ARG A 87 4.31 12.44 7.97
C ARG A 87 3.63 11.87 6.73
N TRP A 88 2.45 11.30 6.95
CA TRP A 88 1.53 10.93 5.86
C TRP A 88 0.84 12.17 5.32
N THR A 89 0.85 12.34 4.00
CA THR A 89 0.10 13.39 3.31
C THR A 89 -0.80 12.74 2.27
N ALA A 90 -1.98 13.31 2.01
CA ALA A 90 -2.83 12.86 0.94
C ALA A 90 -2.10 13.00 -0.41
N TYR A 91 -2.26 12.02 -1.28
CA TYR A 91 -1.88 12.16 -2.68
C TYR A 91 -3.00 12.92 -3.40
N TYR A 92 -2.60 13.89 -4.22
CA TYR A 92 -3.51 14.68 -5.02
C TYR A 92 -3.32 14.29 -6.49
N ASP A 93 -4.43 14.17 -7.21
CA ASP A 93 -4.40 13.87 -8.64
C ASP A 93 -4.01 15.12 -9.46
N GLU A 94 -3.99 14.98 -10.80
CA GLU A 94 -3.67 16.06 -11.73
C GLU A 94 -4.64 17.26 -11.64
N ARG A 95 -5.80 17.10 -10.98
CA ARG A 95 -6.82 18.14 -10.76
C ARG A 95 -6.66 18.85 -9.41
N GLY A 96 -5.76 18.38 -8.55
CA GLY A 96 -5.56 18.90 -7.21
C GLY A 96 -6.55 18.35 -6.18
N ASP A 97 -7.33 17.32 -6.53
CA ASP A 97 -8.24 16.64 -5.61
C ASP A 97 -7.55 15.46 -4.95
N THR A 98 -7.96 15.10 -3.73
CA THR A 98 -7.38 13.90 -3.09
C THR A 98 -7.74 12.66 -3.88
N PHE A 99 -6.76 11.86 -4.26
CA PHE A 99 -6.99 10.66 -5.04
C PHE A 99 -7.75 9.62 -4.21
N VAL A 100 -8.90 9.19 -4.74
CA VAL A 100 -9.75 8.15 -4.17
C VAL A 100 -10.07 7.16 -5.29
N GLY A 101 -9.92 5.86 -5.03
CA GLY A 101 -10.16 4.84 -6.03
C GLY A 101 -10.22 3.43 -5.46
N SER A 102 -10.29 2.43 -6.33
CA SER A 102 -10.17 1.04 -5.87
C SER A 102 -8.74 0.76 -5.39
N LEU A 103 -8.56 -0.33 -4.64
CA LEU A 103 -7.23 -0.82 -4.26
C LEU A 103 -6.30 -0.95 -5.48
N ALA A 104 -6.82 -1.44 -6.60
CA ALA A 104 -6.04 -1.61 -7.83
C ALA A 104 -5.62 -0.26 -8.43
N ASP A 105 -6.51 0.74 -8.40
CA ASP A 105 -6.21 2.09 -8.92
C ASP A 105 -5.15 2.78 -8.06
N CYS A 106 -5.25 2.70 -6.74
CA CYS A 106 -4.24 3.24 -5.84
C CYS A 106 -2.87 2.58 -6.07
N LEU A 107 -2.81 1.26 -6.26
CA LEU A 107 -1.54 0.57 -6.54
C LEU A 107 -0.98 0.93 -7.93
N ARG A 108 -1.83 1.19 -8.93
CA ARG A 108 -1.40 1.70 -10.23
C ARG A 108 -0.78 3.09 -10.11
N GLU A 109 -1.35 3.99 -9.31
CA GLU A 109 -0.77 5.31 -9.07
C GLU A 109 0.61 5.22 -8.40
N VAL A 110 0.74 4.39 -7.35
CA VAL A 110 2.05 4.12 -6.72
C VAL A 110 3.05 3.52 -7.72
N SER A 111 2.57 2.70 -8.67
CA SER A 111 3.40 2.13 -9.73
C SER A 111 3.81 3.17 -10.77
N ARG A 112 2.92 4.11 -11.11
CA ARG A 112 3.13 5.12 -12.15
C ARG A 112 4.24 6.08 -11.73
N ASP A 113 4.29 6.45 -10.46
CA ASP A 113 5.25 7.36 -9.81
C ASP A 113 6.45 7.74 -10.69
N PRO A 114 6.28 8.74 -11.58
CA PRO A 114 7.29 9.08 -12.58
C PRO A 114 8.49 9.79 -11.95
N PHE A 115 8.29 10.39 -10.77
CA PHE A 115 9.28 11.18 -10.05
C PHE A 115 9.96 10.40 -8.93
N SER A 116 9.63 9.11 -8.77
CA SER A 116 10.11 8.26 -7.67
C SER A 116 9.78 8.83 -6.28
N CYS A 117 8.78 9.70 -6.14
CA CYS A 117 8.41 10.32 -4.87
C CYS A 117 8.01 9.32 -3.77
N TYR A 118 7.51 8.16 -4.16
CA TYR A 118 7.19 7.07 -3.24
C TYR A 118 8.43 6.21 -2.94
N TRP A 119 9.36 6.10 -3.87
CA TRP A 119 10.47 5.15 -3.80
C TRP A 119 11.80 5.76 -3.33
N SER A 120 11.93 7.09 -3.36
CA SER A 120 13.10 7.89 -2.98
C SER A 120 13.36 7.97 -1.47
#